data_AF-A0A6G8PSB2-F1
#
_entry.id   AF-A0A6G8PSB2-F1
#
_cell.length_a   1.000
_cell.length_b   1.000
_cell.length_c   1.000
_cell.angle_alpha   90.00
_cell.angle_beta   90.00
_cell.angle_gamma   90.00
#
_symmetry.space_group_name_H-M   'P 1'
#
loop_
_entity.id
_entity.type
_entity.pdbx_description
1 polymer ?
#
loop_
_entity_poly.entity_id
_entity_poly.type
_entity_poly.pdbx_seq_one_letter_code
_entity_poly.pdbx_strand_id
1 'polypeptide(L)'
;MEEGRQEMAARMKDTGATEEEARILYHLDEVGRLFYELPGITEGDLTISGQHVSSLVRMLASRVAERDHPEGWFFSKRDEGGS
;
A
#
# COMPACT_ATOMS: atom_id res chain seq x y z
N MET A 1 3.18 -2.23 22.52
CA MET A 1 4.06 -1.17 21.94
C MET A 1 5.41 -1.69 21.44
N GLU A 2 5.63 -3.01 21.43
CA GLU A 2 6.87 -3.65 20.94
C GLU A 2 6.59 -4.56 19.73
N GLU A 3 5.45 -5.26 19.72
CA GLU A 3 4.93 -6.03 18.57
C GLU A 3 4.76 -5.18 17.31
N GLY A 4 4.14 -4.01 17.41
CA GLY A 4 3.98 -3.10 16.27
C GLY A 4 5.32 -2.65 15.67
N ARG A 5 6.40 -2.57 16.46
CA ARG A 5 7.74 -2.22 15.94
C ARG A 5 8.41 -3.40 15.22
N GLN A 6 8.24 -4.62 15.72
CA GLN A 6 8.75 -5.82 15.06
C GLN A 6 8.01 -6.09 13.75
N GLU A 7 6.69 -5.89 13.75
CA GLU A 7 5.86 -5.98 12.56
C GLU A 7 6.21 -4.93 11.49
N MET A 8 6.52 -3.69 11.90
CA MET A 8 6.98 -2.66 10.96
C MET A 8 8.34 -3.02 10.36
N ALA A 9 9.28 -3.53 11.16
CA ALA A 9 10.59 -3.94 10.66
C ALA A 9 10.50 -5.12 9.68
N ALA A 10 9.61 -6.09 9.94
CA ALA A 10 9.32 -7.17 9.01
C ALA A 10 8.75 -6.64 7.68
N ARG A 11 7.76 -5.74 7.75
CA ARG A 11 7.16 -5.12 6.55
C ARG A 11 8.19 -4.36 5.72
N MET A 12 9.09 -3.59 6.34
CA MET A 12 10.16 -2.89 5.62
C MET A 12 11.07 -3.88 4.87
N LYS A 13 11.45 -4.99 5.51
CA LYS A 13 12.29 -6.02 4.90
C LYS A 13 11.60 -6.72 3.74
N ASP A 14 10.32 -7.05 3.89
CA ASP A 14 9.58 -7.85 2.92
C ASP A 14 9.09 -7.04 1.71
N THR A 15 8.85 -5.75 1.90
CA THR A 15 8.28 -4.88 0.86
C THR A 15 9.27 -3.89 0.25
N GLY A 16 10.43 -3.67 0.89
CA GLY A 16 11.36 -2.60 0.52
C GLY A 16 10.92 -1.20 0.96
N ALA A 17 9.78 -1.08 1.66
CA ALA A 17 9.22 0.19 2.13
C ALA A 17 10.15 0.95 3.11
N THR A 18 10.08 2.28 3.09
CA THR A 18 10.66 3.10 4.18
C THR A 18 9.91 2.89 5.49
N GLU A 19 10.42 3.43 6.60
CA GLU A 19 9.72 3.36 7.89
C GLU A 19 8.35 4.05 7.82
N GLU A 20 8.25 5.21 7.16
CA GLU A 20 6.99 5.92 6.96
C GLU A 20 6.02 5.10 6.10
N GLU A 21 6.48 4.50 5.01
CA GLU A 21 5.65 3.67 4.13
C GLU A 21 5.16 2.41 4.86
N ALA A 22 6.03 1.76 5.64
CA ALA A 22 5.66 0.63 6.48
C ALA A 22 4.67 1.01 7.58
N ARG A 23 4.78 2.22 8.15
CA ARG A 23 3.81 2.76 9.11
C ARG A 23 2.44 2.96 8.46
N ILE A 24 2.40 3.46 7.23
CA ILE A 24 1.14 3.62 6.49
C ILE A 24 0.51 2.24 6.23
N LEU A 25 1.29 1.27 5.75
CA LEU A 25 0.80 -0.10 5.53
C LEU A 25 0.24 -0.73 6.81
N TYR A 26 0.95 -0.60 7.93
CA TYR A 26 0.47 -1.05 9.24
C TYR A 26 -0.90 -0.44 9.59
N HIS A 27 -1.05 0.87 9.43
CA HIS A 27 -2.33 1.53 9.74
C HIS A 27 -3.44 1.18 8.77
N LEU A 28 -3.14 0.89 7.49
CA LEU A 28 -4.13 0.41 6.53
C LEU A 28 -4.66 -0.97 6.91
N ASP A 29 -3.80 -1.88 7.37
CA ASP A 29 -4.21 -3.19 7.88
C ASP A 29 -5.10 -3.04 9.14
N GLU A 30 -4.70 -2.18 10.08
CA GLU A 30 -5.47 -1.90 11.29
C GLU A 30 -6.82 -1.27 10.98
N VAL A 31 -6.90 -0.34 10.01
CA VAL A 31 -8.17 0.23 9.54
C VAL A 31 -9.06 -0.87 9.00
N GLY A 32 -8.52 -1.78 8.16
CA GLY A 32 -9.27 -2.92 7.66
C GLY A 32 -9.86 -3.76 8.80
N ARG A 33 -9.03 -4.15 9.77
CA ARG A 33 -9.44 -4.94 10.94
C ARG A 33 -10.53 -4.25 11.76
N LEU A 34 -10.32 -2.98 12.11
CA LEU A 34 -11.27 -2.20 12.90
C LEU A 34 -12.59 -1.97 12.15
N PHE A 35 -12.54 -1.83 10.82
CA PHE A 35 -13.73 -1.64 10.00
C PHE A 35 -14.62 -2.89 10.01
N TYR A 36 -14.03 -4.09 10.02
CA TYR A 36 -14.77 -5.35 10.18
C TYR A 36 -15.43 -5.49 11.56
N GLU A 37 -14.90 -4.84 12.59
CA GLU A 37 -15.41 -4.90 13.97
C GLU A 37 -16.52 -3.88 14.25
N LEU A 38 -16.80 -2.96 13.31
CA LEU A 38 -17.83 -1.94 13.51
C LEU A 38 -19.24 -2.56 13.58
N PRO A 39 -20.12 -2.06 14.46
CA PRO A 39 -21.52 -2.47 14.46
C PRO A 39 -22.28 -1.78 13.32
N GLY A 40 -23.14 -2.53 12.63
CA GLY A 40 -24.08 -1.98 11.63
C GLY A 40 -23.50 -1.72 10.24
N ILE A 41 -22.28 -2.17 9.97
CA ILE A 41 -21.63 -2.13 8.65
C ILE A 41 -22.28 -3.14 7.70
N THR A 42 -22.47 -2.72 6.45
CA THR A 42 -22.98 -3.58 5.38
C THR A 42 -21.86 -4.21 4.55
N GLU A 43 -22.17 -5.27 3.80
CA GLU A 43 -21.24 -5.82 2.79
C GLU A 43 -20.82 -4.79 1.74
N GLY A 44 -21.70 -3.82 1.43
CA GLY A 44 -21.39 -2.72 0.53
C GLY A 44 -20.28 -1.82 1.08
N ASP A 45 -20.38 -1.48 2.37
CA ASP A 45 -19.36 -0.67 3.06
C ASP A 45 -18.02 -1.40 3.11
N LEU A 46 -18.03 -2.71 3.39
CA LEU A 46 -16.82 -3.56 3.35
C LEU A 46 -16.16 -3.53 1.96
N THR A 47 -16.97 -3.65 0.91
CA THR A 47 -16.48 -3.66 -0.47
C THR A 47 -15.82 -2.32 -0.83
N ILE A 48 -16.48 -1.20 -0.49
CA ILE A 48 -15.98 0.15 -0.76
C ILE A 48 -14.68 0.41 0.02
N SER A 49 -14.68 0.10 1.32
CA SER A 49 -13.49 0.25 2.17
C SER A 49 -12.32 -0.58 1.64
N GLY A 50 -12.56 -1.85 1.29
CA GLY A 50 -11.55 -2.74 0.71
C GLY A 50 -10.97 -2.21 -0.62
N GLN A 51 -11.81 -1.61 -1.49
CA GLN A 51 -11.35 -0.99 -2.74
C GLN A 51 -10.43 0.22 -2.47
N HIS A 52 -10.77 1.06 -1.50
CA HIS A 52 -9.94 2.21 -1.13
C HIS A 52 -8.61 1.78 -0.52
N VAL A 53 -8.63 0.84 0.43
CA VAL A 53 -7.41 0.28 1.04
C VAL A 53 -6.51 -0.34 -0.03
N SER A 54 -7.08 -1.18 -0.92
CA SER A 54 -6.34 -1.79 -2.03
C SER A 54 -5.70 -0.77 -2.97
N SER A 55 -6.40 0.34 -3.26
CA SER A 55 -5.86 1.41 -4.09
C SER A 55 -4.67 2.12 -3.43
N LEU A 56 -4.73 2.36 -2.12
CA LEU A 56 -3.63 2.98 -1.36
C LEU A 56 -2.43 2.05 -1.25
N VAL A 57 -2.64 0.76 -1.02
CA VAL A 57 -1.57 -0.25 -1.02
C VAL A 57 -0.89 -0.33 -2.38
N ARG A 58 -1.65 -0.34 -3.48
CA ARG A 58 -1.10 -0.32 -4.85
C ARG A 58 -0.28 0.93 -5.11
N MET A 59 -0.76 2.10 -4.69
CA MET A 59 -0.02 3.36 -4.83
C MET A 59 1.32 3.30 -4.10
N LEU A 60 1.36 2.76 -2.89
CA LEU A 60 2.61 2.59 -2.14
C LEU A 60 3.54 1.59 -2.82
N ALA A 61 3.03 0.44 -3.26
CA ALA A 61 3.81 -0.56 -3.99
C ALA A 61 4.43 0.03 -5.28
N SER A 62 3.67 0.84 -6.02
CA SER A 62 4.17 1.57 -7.20
C SER A 62 5.32 2.52 -6.85
N ARG A 63 5.22 3.26 -5.76
CA ARG A 63 6.29 4.18 -5.31
C ARG A 63 7.57 3.42 -4.91
N VAL A 64 7.41 2.29 -4.22
CA VAL A 64 8.54 1.42 -3.88
C VAL A 64 9.19 0.86 -5.14
N ALA A 65 8.39 0.35 -6.08
CA ALA A 65 8.89 -0.17 -7.35
C ALA A 65 9.59 0.92 -8.20
N GLU A 66 9.05 2.14 -8.27
CA GLU A 66 9.68 3.26 -8.99
C GLU A 66 11.02 3.66 -8.37
N ARG A 67 11.14 3.62 -7.04
CA ARG A 67 12.40 3.92 -6.34
C ARG A 67 13.45 2.84 -6.55
N ASP A 68 13.05 1.57 -6.46
CA ASP A 68 13.98 0.44 -6.47
C ASP A 68 14.34 -0.01 -7.90
N HIS A 69 13.46 0.24 -8.87
CA HIS A 69 13.61 -0.10 -10.29
C HIS A 69 13.18 1.06 -11.21
N PRO A 70 13.86 2.22 -11.14
CA PRO A 70 13.49 3.39 -11.94
C PRO A 70 13.53 3.12 -13.45
N GLU A 71 14.43 2.25 -13.91
CA GLU A 71 14.57 1.85 -15.31
C GLU A 71 13.39 1.03 -15.87
N GLY A 72 12.66 0.31 -15.01
CA GLY A 72 11.55 -0.58 -15.41
C GLY A 72 10.17 0.06 -15.33
N TRP A 73 10.04 1.22 -14.67
CA TRP A 73 8.76 1.90 -14.44
C TRP A 73 8.32 2.82 -15.59
N PHE A 74 9.22 3.15 -16.53
CA PHE A 74 8.92 3.95 -17.72
C PHE A 74 8.14 3.18 -18.80
N PHE A 75 6.99 2.60 -18.49
CA PHE A 75 6.01 2.18 -19.52
C PHE A 75 5.15 3.36 -19.97
N SER A 76 5.80 4.41 -20.50
CA SER A 76 5.26 5.44 -21.41
C SER A 76 6.11 6.73 -21.32
N LYS A 77 7.37 6.69 -21.74
CA LYS A 77 7.70 7.69 -22.75
C LYS A 77 7.15 7.13 -24.05
N ARG A 78 5.88 7.47 -24.33
CA ARG A 78 5.33 7.35 -25.68
C ARG A 78 6.39 7.87 -26.63
N ASP A 79 6.61 7.14 -27.70
CA ASP A 79 7.40 7.55 -28.85
C ASP A 79 6.97 8.95 -29.34
N GLU A 80 7.53 10.02 -28.76
CA GLU A 80 7.64 11.31 -29.42
C GLU A 80 8.92 11.25 -30.28
N GLY A 81 8.86 10.38 -31.29
CA GLY A 81 9.98 10.02 -32.15
C GLY A 81 9.55 9.15 -33.32
N GLY A 82 8.34 9.40 -33.86
CA GLY A 82 7.90 8.84 -35.14
C GLY A 82 8.03 9.90 -36.22
N SER A 83 8.94 9.64 -37.17
CA SER A 83 9.24 10.44 -38.37
C SER A 83 8.05 10.71 -39.28
#